data_AF-A0A6N0JUW2-F1
#
_entry.id   AF-A0A6N0JUW2-F1
#
_cell.length_a   1.000
_cell.length_b   1.000
_cell.length_c   1.000
_cell.angle_alpha   90.00
_cell.angle_beta   90.00
_cell.angle_gamma   90.00
#
_symmetry.space_group_name_H-M   'P 1'
#
loop_
_entity.id
_entity.type
_entity.pdbx_description
1 polymer ?
#
loop_
_entity_poly.entity_id
_entity_poly.type
_entity_poly.pdbx_seq_one_letter_code
_entity_poly.pdbx_strand_id
1 'polypeptide(L)'
;MTKNDLQAKHIEAMRAVANGADVWAYGTAVDLREVQRAAPELITIGRAMMAPDDGAKQQPYFGAILTDAGREFVGLPRLMAEAA
;
A
#
# COMPACT_ATOMS: atom_id res chain seq x y z
N MET A 1 -2.37 -3.47 -17.75
CA MET A 1 -1.74 -4.16 -16.62
C MET A 1 -2.83 -4.84 -15.83
N THR A 2 -2.65 -6.12 -15.56
CA THR A 2 -3.55 -7.01 -14.82
C THR A 2 -2.80 -7.58 -13.64
N LYS A 3 -3.51 -8.22 -12.70
CA LYS A 3 -2.92 -8.86 -11.51
C LYS A 3 -1.74 -9.80 -11.81
N ASN A 4 -1.75 -10.46 -12.97
CA ASN A 4 -0.67 -11.38 -13.37
C ASN A 4 0.62 -10.66 -13.82
N ASP A 5 0.54 -9.36 -14.10
CA ASP A 5 1.71 -8.54 -14.48
C ASP A 5 2.49 -8.04 -13.26
N LEU A 6 2.03 -8.35 -12.04
CA LEU A 6 2.68 -7.92 -10.80
C LEU A 6 4.02 -8.65 -10.58
N GLN A 7 5.09 -7.88 -10.67
CA GLN A 7 6.48 -8.25 -10.38
C GLN A 7 6.85 -8.16 -8.89
N ALA A 8 8.03 -8.68 -8.53
CA ALA A 8 8.60 -8.69 -7.18
C ALA A 8 8.61 -7.31 -6.49
N LYS A 9 8.97 -6.24 -7.21
CA LYS A 9 8.95 -4.86 -6.68
C LYS A 9 7.58 -4.46 -6.10
N HIS A 10 6.50 -4.91 -6.73
CA HIS A 10 5.15 -4.65 -6.26
C HIS A 10 4.85 -5.43 -4.97
N ILE A 11 5.30 -6.69 -4.90
CA ILE A 11 5.13 -7.52 -3.70
C ILE A 11 5.90 -6.93 -2.52
N GLU A 12 7.11 -6.43 -2.75
CA GLU A 12 7.91 -5.73 -1.74
C GLU A 12 7.22 -4.45 -1.28
N ALA A 13 6.74 -3.62 -2.21
CA ALA A 13 5.99 -2.41 -1.90
C ALA A 13 4.70 -2.72 -1.11
N MET A 14 3.96 -3.76 -1.49
CA MET A 14 2.77 -4.23 -0.77
C MET A 14 3.10 -4.64 0.66
N ARG A 15 4.18 -5.40 0.87
CA ARG A 15 4.63 -5.82 2.21
C ARG A 15 5.01 -4.63 3.09
N ALA A 16 5.63 -3.60 2.51
CA ALA A 16 6.00 -2.39 3.24
C ALA A 16 4.79 -1.64 3.81
N VAL A 17 3.61 -1.77 3.18
CA VAL A 17 2.38 -1.09 3.60
C VAL A 17 1.33 -2.05 4.18
N ALA A 18 1.72 -3.28 4.54
CA ALA A 18 0.79 -4.32 4.95
C ALA A 18 -0.16 -3.91 6.08
N ASN A 19 0.36 -3.20 7.08
CA ASN A 19 -0.38 -2.75 8.27
C ASN A 19 -0.84 -1.28 8.19
N GLY A 20 -0.74 -0.64 7.02
CA GLY A 20 -0.94 0.79 6.90
C GLY A 20 0.37 1.55 7.04
N ALA A 21 0.69 2.39 6.06
CA ALA A 21 1.85 3.28 6.12
C ALA A 21 1.65 4.51 5.23
N ASP A 22 2.34 5.59 5.58
CA ASP A 22 2.52 6.72 4.70
C ASP A 22 3.67 6.45 3.74
N VAL A 23 3.45 6.77 2.46
CA VAL A 23 4.39 6.46 1.38
C VAL A 23 5.17 7.70 1.01
N TRP A 24 6.47 7.68 1.30
CA TRP A 24 7.38 8.82 1.12
C TRP A 24 8.28 8.68 -0.09
N ALA A 25 8.61 7.45 -0.47
CA ALA A 25 9.50 7.16 -1.58
C ALA A 25 8.72 7.12 -2.90
N TYR A 26 9.21 7.84 -3.91
CA TYR A 26 8.59 7.89 -5.24
C TYR A 26 8.46 6.51 -5.89
N GLY A 27 9.50 5.68 -5.83
CA GLY A 27 9.48 4.32 -6.40
C GLY A 27 8.36 3.46 -5.82
N THR A 28 8.26 3.41 -4.49
CA THR A 28 7.17 2.72 -3.79
C THR A 28 5.81 3.31 -4.16
N ALA A 29 5.69 4.63 -4.28
CA ALA A 29 4.45 5.28 -4.68
C ALA A 29 3.99 4.85 -6.07
N VAL A 30 4.91 4.78 -7.04
CA VAL A 30 4.62 4.30 -8.39
C VAL A 30 4.21 2.82 -8.36
N ASP A 31 4.98 1.97 -7.70
CA ASP A 31 4.70 0.53 -7.64
C ASP A 31 3.32 0.24 -7.02
N LEU A 32 2.94 0.95 -5.95
CA LEU A 32 1.63 0.77 -5.33
C LEU A 32 0.47 1.30 -6.20
N ARG A 33 0.70 2.33 -7.04
CA ARG A 33 -0.29 2.78 -8.03
C ARG A 33 -0.45 1.78 -9.17
N GLU A 34 0.63 1.11 -9.56
CA GLU A 34 0.58 0.00 -10.52
C GLU A 34 -0.22 -1.18 -9.94
N VAL A 35 -0.02 -1.53 -8.67
CA VAL A 35 -0.85 -2.50 -7.94
C VAL A 35 -2.33 -2.09 -7.94
N GLN A 36 -2.64 -0.86 -7.53
CA GLN A 36 -4.03 -0.37 -7.47
C GLN A 36 -4.72 -0.44 -8.85
N ARG A 37 -3.99 -0.14 -9.93
CA ARG A 37 -4.53 -0.20 -11.29
C ARG A 37 -4.76 -1.63 -11.77
N ALA A 38 -3.83 -2.53 -11.44
CA ALA A 38 -3.84 -3.91 -11.91
C ALA A 38 -4.80 -4.82 -11.11
N ALA A 39 -4.94 -4.55 -9.81
CA ALA A 39 -5.68 -5.36 -8.84
C ALA A 39 -6.14 -4.47 -7.66
N PRO A 40 -7.14 -3.59 -7.87
CA PRO A 40 -7.61 -2.66 -6.85
C PRO A 40 -8.13 -3.34 -5.58
N GLU A 41 -8.54 -4.60 -5.67
CA GLU A 41 -9.00 -5.38 -4.52
C GLU A 41 -7.90 -5.71 -3.51
N LEU A 42 -6.62 -5.56 -3.88
CA LEU A 42 -5.48 -5.91 -3.02
C LEU A 42 -5.03 -4.78 -2.09
N ILE A 43 -5.34 -3.52 -2.43
CA ILE A 43 -4.78 -2.36 -1.72
C ILE A 43 -5.76 -1.21 -1.67
N THR A 44 -5.81 -0.55 -0.51
CA THR A 44 -6.50 0.73 -0.34
C THR A 44 -5.47 1.85 -0.27
N ILE A 45 -5.59 2.83 -1.16
CA ILE A 45 -4.78 4.06 -1.15
C ILE A 45 -5.70 5.22 -0.75
N GLY A 46 -5.27 5.99 0.25
CA GLY A 46 -6.04 7.09 0.81
C GLY A 46 -5.15 8.25 1.27
N ARG A 47 -5.71 9.08 2.16
CA ARG A 47 -4.98 10.21 2.75
C ARG A 47 -3.85 9.70 3.66
N ALA A 48 -2.70 10.36 3.61
CA ALA A 48 -1.63 10.10 4.57
C ALA A 48 -2.05 10.47 6.00
N MET A 49 -1.58 9.70 6.97
CA MET A 49 -1.93 9.85 8.39
C MET A 49 -1.04 10.85 9.11
N MET A 50 0.25 10.87 8.80
CA MET A 50 1.31 11.64 9.45
C MET A 50 1.96 12.64 8.48
N ALA A 51 1.14 13.31 7.66
CA ALA A 51 1.60 14.38 6.79
C ALA A 51 2.06 15.59 7.64
N PRO A 52 3.25 16.18 7.39
CA PRO A 52 3.69 17.38 8.10
C PRO A 52 2.77 18.57 7.82
N ASP A 53 2.52 19.40 8.84
CA ASP A 53 1.72 20.63 8.68
C ASP A 53 2.45 21.74 7.90
N ASP A 54 3.76 21.60 7.74
CA ASP A 54 4.64 22.54 7.05
C ASP A 54 4.86 22.13 5.58
N GLY A 55 4.38 22.97 4.66
CA GLY A 55 4.51 22.77 3.21
C GLY A 55 5.95 22.85 2.68
N ALA A 56 6.91 23.33 3.48
CA ALA A 56 8.33 23.31 3.12
C ALA A 56 8.98 21.92 3.31
N LYS A 57 8.37 21.05 4.12
CA LYS A 57 8.84 19.68 4.34
C LYS A 57 8.29 18.76 3.26
N GLN A 58 9.04 17.71 2.95
CA GLN A 58 8.56 16.65 2.07
C GLN A 58 7.24 16.11 2.60
N GLN A 59 6.23 16.03 1.73
CA GLN A 59 4.93 15.45 2.04
C GLN A 59 4.91 13.99 1.59
N PRO A 60 4.25 13.10 2.33
CA PRO A 60 3.97 11.76 1.83
C PRO A 60 3.08 11.86 0.60
N TYR A 61 3.30 10.97 -0.37
CA TYR A 61 2.47 10.90 -1.58
C TYR A 61 1.03 10.49 -1.25
N PHE A 62 0.87 9.53 -0.33
CA PHE A 62 -0.42 9.03 0.14
C PHE A 62 -0.23 8.08 1.33
N GLY A 63 -1.32 7.73 2.01
CA GLY A 63 -1.39 6.59 2.91
C GLY A 63 -1.84 5.34 2.13
N ALA A 64 -1.33 4.17 2.49
CA ALA A 64 -1.72 2.90 1.87
C ALA A 64 -1.80 1.77 2.90
N ILE A 65 -2.76 0.86 2.71
CA ILE A 65 -2.94 -0.35 3.53
C ILE A 65 -3.36 -1.53 2.64
N LEU A 66 -2.85 -2.73 2.93
CA LEU A 66 -3.33 -3.94 2.26
C LEU A 66 -4.71 -4.34 2.78
N THR A 67 -5.56 -4.77 1.85
CA THR A 67 -6.80 -5.48 2.17
C THR A 67 -6.47 -6.91 2.62
N ASP A 68 -7.47 -7.66 3.11
CA ASP A 68 -7.29 -9.07 3.39
C ASP A 68 -6.89 -9.89 2.15
N ALA A 69 -7.45 -9.55 0.99
CA ALA A 69 -7.05 -10.18 -0.28
C ALA A 69 -5.61 -9.84 -0.65
N GLY A 70 -5.18 -8.60 -0.39
CA GLY A 70 -3.79 -8.16 -0.56
C GLY A 70 -2.81 -8.92 0.33
N ARG A 71 -3.18 -9.11 1.60
CA ARG A 71 -2.39 -9.88 2.57
C ARG A 71 -2.23 -11.33 2.14
N GLU A 72 -3.34 -11.98 1.81
CA GLU A 72 -3.34 -13.35 1.32
C GLU A 72 -2.46 -13.50 0.07
N PHE A 73 -2.57 -12.56 -0.87
CA PHE A 73 -1.78 -12.54 -2.09
C PHE A 73 -0.25 -12.49 -1.85
N VAL A 74 0.21 -11.79 -0.81
CA VAL A 74 1.64 -11.69 -0.48
C VAL A 74 2.11 -12.70 0.58
N GLY A 75 1.23 -13.62 0.99
CA GLY A 75 1.51 -14.66 1.98
C GLY A 75 1.50 -14.18 3.43
N LEU A 76 0.75 -13.12 3.73
CA LEU A 76 0.57 -12.58 5.08
C LEU A 76 -0.77 -13.03 5.68
N PRO A 77 -0.88 -13.15 7.01
CA PRO A 77 -2.15 -13.40 7.67
C PRO A 77 -3.12 -12.23 7.44
N ARG A 78 -4.42 -12.57 7.28
CA ARG A 78 -5.51 -11.59 7.27
C ARG A 78 -5.51 -10.79 8.59
N LEU A 79 -6.00 -9.56 8.54
CA LEU A 79 -6.24 -8.80 9.77
C LEU A 79 -7.36 -9.51 10.54
N MET A 80 -6.99 -10.31 11.54
CA MET A 80 -7.96 -10.84 12.49
C MET A 80 -8.51 -9.63 13.25
N ALA A 81 -9.75 -9.24 12.98
CA ALA A 81 -10.46 -8.36 13.90
C ALA A 81 -10.62 -9.17 15.21
N GLU A 82 -9.82 -8.86 16.23
CA GLU A 82 -10.15 -9.27 17.58
C GLU A 82 -11.54 -8.69 17.90
N ALA A 83 -12.50 -9.58 18.06
CA ALA A 83 -13.79 -9.25 18.65
C ALA A 83 -13.52 -8.78 20.09
N ALA A 84 -13.56 -7.48 20.31
CA ALA A 84 -13.64 -6.85 21.62
C ALA A 84 -15.11 -6.57 21.95
#